data_AF-A0A2T9JBB0-F1
#
_entry.id   AF-A0A2T9JBB0-F1
#
_cell.length_a   1.000
_cell.length_b   1.000
_cell.length_c   1.000
_cell.angle_alpha   90.00
_cell.angle_beta   90.00
_cell.angle_gamma   90.00
#
_symmetry.space_group_name_H-M   'P 1'
#
loop_
_entity.id
_entity.type
_entity.pdbx_description
1 polymer ?
#
loop_
_entity_poly.entity_id
_entity_poly.type
_entity_poly.pdbx_seq_one_letter_code
_entity_poly.pdbx_strand_id
1 'polypeptide(L)' 'MDMIPTLIAGATTLALTVLFGWLGARPSNPAKGPRMAPWRPMMMATAVATLLLAAHALNLLGFKTGDPRY' A
#
# COMPACT_ATOMS: atom_id res chain seq x y z
N MET A 1 -13.45 -0.02 -11.73
CA MET A 1 -14.06 -0.14 -10.40
C MET A 1 -14.71 1.19 -10.07
N ASP A 2 -15.83 1.17 -9.35
CA ASP A 2 -16.56 2.40 -9.04
C ASP A 2 -15.90 3.17 -7.89
N MET A 3 -16.40 4.37 -7.57
CA MET A 3 -15.81 5.24 -6.52
C MET A 3 -15.74 4.54 -5.15
N ILE A 4 -16.86 3.97 -4.69
CA ILE A 4 -16.98 3.34 -3.37
C ILE A 4 -15.98 2.19 -3.17
N PRO A 5 -15.90 1.17 -4.05
CA PRO A 5 -14.94 0.08 -3.87
C PRO A 5 -13.48 0.54 -3.94
N THR A 6 -13.18 1.59 -4.72
CA THR A 6 -11.84 2.18 -4.79
C THR A 6 -11.43 2.78 -3.45
N LEU A 7 -12.33 3.53 -2.80
CA LEU A 7 -12.07 4.13 -1.50
C LEU A 7 -11.91 3.08 -0.40
N ILE A 8 -12.76 2.05 -0.38
CA ILE A 8 -12.65 0.94 0.58
C ILE A 8 -11.30 0.23 0.42
N ALA A 9 -10.96 -0.20 -0.80
CA ALA A 9 -9.70 -0.87 -1.07
C ALA A 9 -8.48 0.02 -0.77
N GLY A 10 -8.57 1.32 -1.08
CA GLY A 10 -7.55 2.31 -0.79
C GLY A 10 -7.32 2.44 0.72
N ALA A 11 -8.38 2.58 1.51
CA ALA A 11 -8.29 2.66 2.97
C ALA A 11 -7.72 1.37 3.58
N THR A 12 -8.14 0.20 3.10
CA THR A 12 -7.63 -1.09 3.59
C THR A 12 -6.14 -1.25 3.29
N THR A 13 -5.70 -0.97 2.07
CA THR A 13 -4.28 -1.08 1.70
C THR A 13 -3.40 -0.08 2.43
N LEU A 14 -3.91 1.13 2.70
CA LEU A 14 -3.21 2.14 3.49
C LEU A 14 -3.04 1.67 4.94
N ALA A 15 -4.10 1.14 5.56
CA ALA A 15 -4.03 0.58 6.91
C ALA A 15 -3.03 -0.60 7.00
N LEU A 16 -3.03 -1.50 6.02
CA LEU A 16 -2.07 -2.60 5.94
C LEU A 16 -0.63 -2.09 5.77
N THR A 17 -0.42 -1.05 4.95
CA THR A 17 0.91 -0.44 4.77
C THR A 17 1.46 0.13 6.06
N VAL A 18 0.62 0.84 6.83
CA VAL A 18 1.01 1.37 8.14
C VAL A 18 1.31 0.23 9.12
N LEU A 19 0.48 -0.82 9.14
CA LEU A 19 0.65 -1.97 10.02
C LEU A 19 1.93 -2.75 9.70
N PHE A 20 2.17 -3.06 8.42
CA PHE A 20 3.38 -3.76 7.99
C PHE A 20 4.64 -2.89 8.16
N GLY A 21 4.54 -1.58 7.96
CA GLY A 21 5.60 -0.64 8.26
C GLY A 21 5.95 -0.62 9.75
N TRP A 22 4.94 -0.59 10.61
CA TRP A 22 5.13 -0.64 12.07
C TRP A 22 5.76 -1.97 12.52
N LEU A 23 5.28 -3.12 12.00
CA LEU A 23 5.85 -4.43 12.30
C LEU A 23 7.28 -4.61 11.76
N GLY A 24 7.56 -4.02 10.59
CA GLY A 24 8.88 -3.98 9.98
C GLY A 24 9.89 -3.10 10.72
N ALA A 25 9.42 -2.01 11.35
CA ALA A 25 10.23 -1.06 12.11
C ALA A 25 10.61 -1.56 13.52
N ARG A 26 9.91 -2.56 14.06
CA ARG A 26 10.28 -3.16 15.35
C ARG A 26 11.73 -3.68 15.29
N PRO A 27 12.55 -3.51 16.34
CA PRO A 27 13.91 -4.05 16.36
C PRO A 27 13.91 -5.57 16.17
N SER A 28 14.93 -6.11 15.48
CA SER A 28 15.14 -7.55 15.42
C SER A 28 15.63 -8.02 16.78
N ASN A 29 14.97 -9.01 17.37
CA ASN A 29 15.46 -9.67 18.58
C ASN A 29 16.31 -10.89 18.17
N PRO A 30 17.65 -10.86 18.28
CA PRO A 30 18.50 -11.97 17.87
C PRO A 30 18.25 -13.24 18.71
N ALA A 31 17.77 -13.10 19.95
CA ALA A 31 17.49 -14.22 20.85
C ALA A 31 16.21 -15.00 20.50
N LYS A 32 15.33 -14.45 19.66
CA LYS A 32 14.10 -15.13 19.19
C LYS A 32 14.24 -15.83 17.83
N GLY A 33 15.45 -15.82 17.25
CA GLY A 33 15.72 -16.42 15.94
C GLY A 33 15.43 -15.51 14.74
N PRO A 34 15.71 -15.98 13.51
CA PRO A 34 15.56 -15.21 12.28
C PRO A 34 14.12 -14.74 12.06
N ARG A 35 13.92 -13.53 11.51
CA ARG A 35 12.58 -13.05 11.13
C ARG A 35 12.02 -13.91 9.99
N MET A 36 11.04 -14.74 10.30
CA MET A 36 10.39 -15.61 9.33
C MET A 36 9.42 -14.85 8.40
N ALA A 37 8.80 -13.77 8.89
CA ALA A 37 7.86 -12.97 8.10
C ALA A 37 8.57 -11.77 7.43
N PRO A 38 8.49 -11.62 6.10
CA PRO A 38 9.12 -10.52 5.35
C PRO A 38 8.27 -9.23 5.42
N TRP A 39 8.20 -8.62 6.60
CA TRP A 39 7.41 -7.41 6.84
C TRP A 39 7.75 -6.23 5.91
N ARG A 40 9.03 -6.06 5.56
CA ARG A 40 9.50 -4.97 4.70
C ARG A 40 9.00 -5.12 3.24
N PRO A 41 9.19 -6.28 2.56
CA PRO A 41 8.57 -6.52 1.26
C PRO A 41 7.03 -6.39 1.28
N MET A 42 6.37 -6.90 2.32
CA MET A 42 4.91 -6.79 2.45
C MET A 42 4.45 -5.33 2.56
N MET A 43 5.14 -4.51 3.34
CA MET A 43 4.88 -3.07 3.41
C MET A 43 5.02 -2.40 2.04
N MET A 44 6.08 -2.73 1.28
CA MET A 44 6.31 -2.14 -0.04
C MET A 44 5.24 -2.53 -1.04
N ALA A 45 4.81 -3.80 -1.04
CA ALA A 45 3.73 -4.28 -1.90
C ALA A 45 2.42 -3.55 -1.63
N THR A 46 2.05 -3.38 -0.35
CA THR A 46 0.83 -2.64 0.00
C THR A 46 0.96 -1.14 -0.27
N ALA A 47 2.14 -0.56 -0.08
CA ALA A 47 2.38 0.85 -0.39
C ALA A 47 2.18 1.16 -1.89
N VAL A 48 2.72 0.30 -2.76
CA VAL A 48 2.52 0.40 -4.22
C VAL A 48 1.05 0.25 -4.57
N ALA A 49 0.34 -0.72 -3.98
CA ALA A 49 -1.09 -0.89 -4.19
C ALA A 49 -1.89 0.37 -3.78
N THR A 50 -1.57 0.97 -2.63
CA THR A 50 -2.19 2.22 -2.17
C THR A 50 -1.94 3.37 -3.13
N LEU A 51 -0.70 3.52 -3.65
CA LEU A 51 -0.38 4.56 -4.64
C LEU A 51 -1.17 4.40 -5.94
N LEU A 52 -1.29 3.17 -6.45
CA LEU A 52 -2.07 2.88 -7.66
C LEU A 52 -3.56 3.17 -7.47
N LEU A 53 -4.12 2.81 -6.30
CA LEU A 53 -5.51 3.11 -5.97
C LEU A 53 -5.75 4.60 -5.78
N ALA A 54 -4.79 5.33 -5.22
CA ALA A 54 -4.86 6.79 -5.11
C ALA A 54 -4.86 7.45 -6.50
N ALA A 55 -3.99 7.00 -7.42
CA ALA A 55 -4.00 7.45 -8.81
C ALA A 55 -5.33 7.12 -9.51
N HIS A 56 -5.88 5.92 -9.27
CA HIS A 56 -7.19 5.54 -9.81
C HIS A 56 -8.32 6.43 -9.27
N ALA A 57 -8.31 6.75 -7.99
CA ALA A 57 -9.28 7.65 -7.37
C ALA A 57 -9.18 9.08 -7.95
N LEU A 58 -7.97 9.59 -8.16
CA LEU A 58 -7.75 10.88 -8.83
C LEU A 58 -8.30 10.88 -10.26
N ASN A 59 -8.11 9.79 -11.01
CA ASN A 59 -8.67 9.65 -12.35
C ASN A 59 -10.21 9.63 -12.36
N LEU A 60 -10.83 8.96 -11.38
CA LEU A 60 -12.28 8.99 -11.18
C LEU A 60 -12.81 10.39 -10.82
N LEU A 61 -12.00 11.20 -10.14
CA LEU A 61 -12.30 12.61 -9.84
C LEU A 61 -12.05 13.55 -11.02
N GLY A 62 -11.64 13.03 -12.18
CA GLY A 62 -11.40 13.80 -13.41
C GLY A 62 -9.98 14.32 -13.58
N PHE A 63 -9.05 14.00 -12.67
CA PHE A 63 -7.63 14.34 -12.84
C PHE A 63 -6.95 13.37 -13.78
N LYS A 64 -6.34 13.88 -14.86
CA LYS A 64 -5.58 13.05 -15.82
C LYS A 64 -4.20 12.75 -15.25
N THR A 65 -4.00 11.53 -14.74
CA THR A 65 -2.70 11.08 -14.17
C THR A 65 -1.71 10.54 -15.24
N GLY A 66 -1.87 10.92 -16.52
CA GLY A 66 -1.00 10.54 -17.63
C GLY A 66 -1.53 11.05 -18.99
N ASP A 67 -0.64 11.24 -19.97
CA ASP A 67 -1.01 11.60 -21.35
C ASP A 67 -1.30 10.29 -22.13
N PRO A 68 -2.50 10.10 -22.73
CA PRO A 68 -2.85 8.87 -23.47
C PRO A 68 -1.99 8.59 -24.72
N ARG A 69 -0.99 9.43 -25.02
CA ARG A 69 -0.14 9.33 -26.20
C ARG A 69 1.15 8.51 -26.02
N TYR A 70 1.52 8.14 -24.79
CA TYR A 70 2.75 7.39 -24.50
C TYR A 70 2.47 6.17 -23.64
#